data_AF-A0A9E5NMR7-F1
#
_entry.id   AF-A0A9E5NMR7-F1
#
_cell.length_a   1.000
_cell.length_b   1.000
_cell.length_c   1.000
_cell.angle_alpha   90.00
_cell.angle_beta   90.00
_cell.angle_gamma   90.00
#
_symmetry.space_group_name_H-M   'P 1'
#
loop_
_entity.id
_entity.type
_entity.pdbx_description
1 polymer ?
#
loop_
_entity_poly.entity_id
_entity_poly.type
_entity_poly.pdbx_seq_one_letter_code
_entity_poly.pdbx_strand_id
1 'polypeptide(L)'
;PEPPVLERFGVDVLPLTRTPTGLDPVNPAWRPWTLPDGSPALVPSGFDPVQNKRGDWLFDEGQVTFRMPAGGLYFDPVSHPLAEANTIAEIEAFDLPDISSEELACLRREAHRLHETTDKTIIGEFGGNISEAAQILRGWERFMMDMALEPKLAQALTQKLANYWVANLSRYLDAVGEYV
;
A
#
# COMPACT_ATOMS: atom_id res chain seq x y z
N PRO A 1 -10.14 -1.36 12.63
CA PRO A 1 -9.77 -1.80 14.00
C PRO A 1 -10.99 -2.31 14.79
N GLU A 2 -10.81 -3.20 15.76
CA GLU A 2 -11.92 -3.76 16.53
C GLU A 2 -12.48 -2.77 17.58
N PRO A 3 -13.80 -2.64 17.76
CA PRO A 3 -14.41 -1.67 18.68
C PRO A 3 -13.89 -1.73 20.12
N PRO A 4 -13.67 -2.91 20.75
CA PRO A 4 -13.14 -2.96 22.12
C PRO A 4 -11.73 -2.37 22.27
N VAL A 5 -10.90 -2.49 21.22
CA VAL A 5 -9.56 -1.90 21.19
C VAL A 5 -9.66 -0.39 21.09
N LEU A 6 -10.51 0.10 20.19
CA LEU A 6 -10.75 1.54 20.01
C LEU A 6 -11.24 2.20 21.30
N GLU A 7 -12.20 1.58 22.00
CA GLU A 7 -12.74 2.08 23.26
C GLU A 7 -11.68 2.07 24.37
N ARG A 8 -10.93 0.98 24.52
CA ARG A 8 -9.91 0.87 25.56
C ARG A 8 -8.83 1.93 25.47
N PHE A 9 -8.44 2.32 24.27
CA PHE A 9 -7.42 3.35 24.04
C PHE A 9 -7.99 4.75 23.82
N GLY A 10 -9.32 4.92 23.90
CA GLY A 10 -9.96 6.22 23.70
C GLY A 10 -9.76 6.80 22.31
N VAL A 11 -9.70 5.94 21.28
CA VAL A 11 -9.44 6.36 19.90
C VAL A 11 -10.64 7.12 19.34
N ASP A 12 -10.40 8.35 18.91
CA ASP A 12 -11.36 9.31 18.35
C ASP A 12 -11.20 9.50 16.83
N VAL A 13 -10.24 8.80 16.21
CA VAL A 13 -9.93 8.86 14.78
C VAL A 13 -10.01 7.48 14.13
N LEU A 14 -10.65 7.36 12.97
CA LEU A 14 -10.69 6.14 12.16
C LEU A 14 -9.97 6.34 10.82
N PRO A 15 -9.10 5.40 10.39
CA PRO A 15 -8.46 5.48 9.10
C PRO A 15 -9.41 5.06 7.97
N LEU A 16 -9.39 5.84 6.89
CA LEU A 16 -9.88 5.43 5.58
C LEU A 16 -8.68 4.94 4.75
N THR A 17 -8.36 3.66 4.93
CA THR A 17 -7.22 3.00 4.26
C THR A 17 -7.54 2.70 2.80
N ARG A 18 -6.52 2.85 1.93
CA ARG A 18 -6.58 2.41 0.54
C ARG A 18 -6.83 0.91 0.41
N THR A 19 -7.26 0.49 -0.79
CA THR A 19 -7.65 -0.90 -1.04
C THR A 19 -6.43 -1.82 -0.87
N PRO A 20 -6.43 -2.74 0.11
CA PRO A 20 -5.29 -3.63 0.34
C PRO A 20 -5.18 -4.69 -0.76
N THR A 21 -4.01 -5.29 -0.89
CA THR A 21 -3.73 -6.37 -1.85
C THR A 21 -4.75 -7.50 -1.75
N GLY A 22 -5.35 -7.86 -2.89
CA GLY A 22 -6.35 -8.94 -2.99
C GLY A 22 -7.78 -8.52 -2.64
N LEU A 23 -8.04 -7.25 -2.33
CA LEU A 23 -9.41 -6.74 -2.16
C LEU A 23 -9.95 -6.24 -3.50
N ASP A 24 -11.07 -6.81 -3.94
CA ASP A 24 -11.82 -6.30 -5.09
C ASP A 24 -12.57 -5.01 -4.69
N PRO A 25 -12.25 -3.84 -5.28
CA PRO A 25 -12.92 -2.59 -4.94
C PRO A 25 -14.38 -2.52 -5.41
N VAL A 26 -14.80 -3.37 -6.36
CA VAL A 26 -16.18 -3.42 -6.85
C VAL A 26 -17.04 -4.25 -5.89
N ASN A 27 -16.57 -5.43 -5.50
CA ASN A 27 -17.21 -6.30 -4.51
C ASN A 27 -16.25 -6.69 -3.37
N PRO A 28 -16.03 -5.80 -2.40
CA PRO A 28 -15.13 -6.07 -1.27
C PRO A 28 -15.62 -7.27 -0.46
N ALA A 29 -14.77 -8.29 -0.34
CA ALA A 29 -15.06 -9.49 0.42
C ALA A 29 -13.84 -9.91 1.25
N TRP A 30 -14.13 -10.52 2.39
CA TRP A 30 -13.14 -10.95 3.37
C TRP A 30 -13.34 -12.42 3.71
N ARG A 31 -12.24 -13.13 3.97
CA ARG A 31 -12.25 -14.53 4.40
C ARG A 31 -11.44 -14.72 5.68
N PRO A 32 -11.81 -15.69 6.55
CA PRO A 32 -10.98 -16.05 7.69
C PRO A 32 -9.59 -16.53 7.26
N TRP A 33 -8.58 -16.17 8.05
CA TRP A 33 -7.20 -16.61 7.92
C TRP A 33 -6.58 -16.78 9.31
N THR A 34 -5.47 -17.51 9.40
CA THR A 34 -4.69 -17.71 10.63
C THR A 34 -3.33 -17.05 10.49
N LEU A 35 -3.03 -16.07 11.35
CA LEU A 35 -1.73 -15.40 11.37
C LEU A 35 -0.60 -16.38 11.78
N PRO A 36 0.68 -16.05 11.51
CA PRO A 36 1.80 -16.91 11.89
C PRO A 36 1.90 -17.24 13.38
N ASP A 37 1.35 -16.39 14.25
CA ASP A 37 1.28 -16.60 15.70
C ASP A 37 0.06 -17.45 16.13
N GLY A 38 -0.77 -17.88 15.18
CA GLY A 38 -1.97 -18.69 15.40
C GLY A 38 -3.23 -17.87 15.65
N SER A 39 -3.16 -16.54 15.71
CA SER A 39 -4.36 -15.73 15.96
C SER A 39 -5.30 -15.72 14.74
N PRO A 40 -6.62 -15.60 14.95
CA PRO A 40 -7.56 -15.42 13.86
C PRO A 40 -7.41 -14.02 13.25
N ALA A 41 -7.59 -13.94 11.93
CA ALA A 41 -7.65 -12.69 11.20
C ALA A 41 -8.66 -12.78 10.04
N LEU A 42 -9.01 -11.62 9.50
CA LEU A 42 -9.70 -11.51 8.22
C LEU A 42 -8.71 -10.97 7.19
N VAL A 43 -8.67 -11.61 6.02
CA VAL A 43 -7.89 -11.15 4.87
C VAL A 43 -8.82 -10.92 3.67
N PRO A 44 -8.44 -10.07 2.72
CA PRO A 44 -9.19 -9.92 1.48
C PRO A 44 -9.41 -11.27 0.79
N SER A 45 -10.54 -11.47 0.12
CA SER A 45 -10.86 -12.75 -0.51
C SER A 45 -9.84 -13.19 -1.57
N GLY A 46 -9.21 -12.23 -2.25
CA GLY A 46 -8.14 -12.48 -3.23
C GLY A 46 -6.73 -12.53 -2.62
N PHE A 47 -6.57 -12.44 -1.30
CA PHE A 47 -5.29 -12.66 -0.63
C PHE A 47 -4.91 -14.13 -0.76
N ASP A 48 -3.96 -14.48 -1.64
CA ASP A 48 -3.62 -15.87 -1.94
C ASP A 48 -2.10 -16.13 -1.99
N PRO A 49 -1.39 -15.98 -0.85
CA PRO A 49 0.03 -16.29 -0.80
C PRO A 49 0.27 -17.81 -0.85
N VAL A 50 1.38 -18.22 -1.47
CA VAL A 50 1.82 -19.61 -1.56
C VAL A 50 2.99 -19.88 -0.62
N GLN A 51 3.05 -21.08 -0.06
CA GLN A 51 4.15 -21.47 0.83
C GLN A 51 5.22 -22.28 0.07
N ASN A 52 6.49 -21.89 0.20
CA ASN A 52 7.61 -22.64 -0.39
C ASN A 52 8.08 -23.78 0.53
N LYS A 53 9.04 -24.60 0.05
CA LYS A 53 9.61 -25.74 0.81
C LYS A 53 10.30 -25.35 2.12
N ARG A 54 10.70 -24.09 2.29
CA ARG A 54 11.35 -23.56 3.49
C ARG A 54 10.33 -23.04 4.51
N GLY A 55 9.05 -23.01 4.15
CA GLY A 55 7.98 -22.48 4.98
C GLY A 55 7.76 -20.97 4.83
N ASP A 56 8.43 -20.30 3.90
CA ASP A 56 8.18 -18.89 3.61
C ASP A 56 6.86 -18.75 2.84
N TRP A 57 6.09 -17.71 3.16
CA TRP A 57 4.93 -17.30 2.38
C TRP A 57 5.34 -16.29 1.31
N LEU A 58 4.80 -16.43 0.11
CA LEU A 58 5.18 -15.67 -1.08
C LEU A 58 3.93 -15.19 -1.82
N PHE A 59 3.96 -13.97 -2.33
CA PHE A 59 3.10 -13.57 -3.44
C PHE A 59 3.86 -13.83 -4.73
N ASP A 60 3.41 -14.81 -5.52
CA ASP A 60 4.08 -15.26 -6.73
C ASP A 60 3.09 -15.31 -7.90
N GLU A 61 3.18 -14.31 -8.77
CA GLU A 61 2.42 -14.20 -10.03
C GLU A 61 3.34 -14.39 -11.25
N GLY A 62 4.34 -15.28 -11.13
CA GLY A 62 5.41 -15.48 -12.12
C GLY A 62 6.71 -14.74 -11.77
N GLN A 63 6.63 -13.81 -10.82
CA GLN A 63 7.76 -13.25 -10.09
C GLN A 63 7.32 -13.04 -8.63
N VAL A 64 8.19 -13.41 -7.69
CA VAL A 64 7.93 -13.17 -6.27
C VAL A 64 8.00 -11.67 -6.00
N THR A 65 6.90 -11.07 -5.60
CA THR A 65 6.80 -9.63 -5.29
C THR A 65 6.94 -9.36 -3.80
N PHE A 66 6.37 -10.22 -2.96
CA PHE A 66 6.44 -10.14 -1.51
C PHE A 66 6.83 -11.47 -0.88
N ARG A 67 7.55 -11.40 0.24
CA ARG A 67 7.97 -12.58 1.01
C ARG A 67 7.80 -12.33 2.50
N MET A 68 7.20 -13.29 3.19
CA MET A 68 7.23 -13.41 4.63
C MET A 68 8.01 -14.68 4.99
N PRO A 69 9.24 -14.55 5.55
CA PRO A 69 10.05 -15.70 5.93
C PRO A 69 9.33 -16.62 6.93
N ALA A 70 9.73 -17.90 6.96
CA ALA A 70 9.25 -18.82 8.00
C ALA A 70 9.53 -18.25 9.41
N GLY A 71 8.48 -18.14 10.23
CA GLY A 71 8.54 -17.52 11.56
C GLY A 71 8.53 -15.98 11.56
N GLY A 72 8.45 -15.35 10.39
CA GLY A 72 8.22 -13.91 10.25
C GLY A 72 6.75 -13.53 10.48
N LEU A 73 6.53 -12.23 10.70
CA LEU A 73 5.20 -11.66 10.97
C LEU A 73 4.67 -10.79 9.82
N TYR A 74 5.53 -10.37 8.89
CA TYR A 74 5.21 -9.40 7.86
C TYR A 74 5.70 -9.86 6.50
N PHE A 75 4.98 -9.43 5.47
CA PHE A 75 5.40 -9.55 4.08
C PHE A 75 6.23 -8.34 3.71
N ASP A 76 7.47 -8.57 3.29
CA ASP A 76 8.35 -7.53 2.78
C ASP A 76 8.41 -7.58 1.25
N PRO A 77 8.47 -6.42 0.56
CA PRO A 77 8.68 -6.39 -0.88
C PRO A 77 10.08 -6.91 -1.22
N VAL A 78 10.17 -7.82 -2.19
CA VAL A 78 11.44 -8.43 -2.65
C VAL A 78 11.69 -8.25 -4.14
N SER A 79 10.75 -7.66 -4.88
CA SER A 79 10.93 -7.25 -6.27
C SER A 79 11.02 -5.72 -6.36
N HIS A 80 12.05 -5.24 -7.05
CA HIS A 80 12.37 -3.81 -7.19
C HIS A 80 12.50 -3.47 -8.69
N PRO A 81 11.41 -3.04 -9.35
CA PRO A 81 11.36 -2.88 -10.81
C PRO A 81 12.40 -1.90 -11.39
N LEU A 82 12.84 -0.93 -10.59
CA LEU A 82 13.83 0.09 -10.97
C LEU A 82 15.22 -0.18 -10.39
N ALA A 83 15.48 -1.38 -9.85
CA ALA A 83 16.79 -1.74 -9.34
C ALA A 83 17.87 -1.46 -10.39
N GLU A 84 17.72 -1.99 -11.60
CA GLU A 84 18.72 -1.91 -12.67
C GLU A 84 18.60 -0.67 -13.57
N ALA A 85 17.78 0.33 -13.21
CA ALA A 85 17.69 1.57 -13.97
C ALA A 85 18.98 2.40 -13.79
N ASN A 86 19.65 2.74 -14.88
CA ASN A 86 20.93 3.47 -14.87
C ASN A 86 20.80 4.91 -15.40
N THR A 87 19.65 5.28 -15.95
CA THR A 87 19.43 6.59 -16.55
C THR A 87 18.14 7.24 -16.04
N ILE A 88 18.11 8.58 -16.06
CA ILE A 88 16.89 9.34 -15.74
C ILE A 88 15.75 8.99 -16.70
N ALA A 89 16.05 8.75 -17.97
CA ALA A 89 15.03 8.36 -18.96
C ALA A 89 14.33 7.04 -18.62
N GLU A 90 15.04 6.05 -18.07
CA GLU A 90 14.44 4.80 -17.62
C GLU A 90 13.52 5.01 -16.41
N ILE A 91 13.91 5.89 -15.47
CA ILE A 91 13.06 6.29 -14.34
C ILE A 91 11.80 6.98 -14.85
N GLU A 92 11.93 7.92 -15.79
CA GLU A 92 10.82 8.68 -16.35
C GLU A 92 9.86 7.80 -17.15
N ALA A 93 10.38 6.83 -17.91
CA ALA A 93 9.61 5.90 -18.74
C ALA A 93 8.83 4.85 -17.93
N PHE A 94 9.18 4.62 -16.66
CA PHE A 94 8.47 3.68 -15.82
C PHE A 94 7.04 4.15 -15.53
N ASP A 95 6.06 3.29 -15.75
CA ASP A 95 4.67 3.63 -15.53
C ASP A 95 4.27 3.41 -14.06
N LEU A 96 3.56 4.38 -13.49
CA LEU A 96 3.03 4.32 -12.14
C LEU A 96 1.51 4.26 -12.25
N PRO A 97 0.86 3.15 -11.86
CA PRO A 97 -0.58 3.01 -12.02
C PRO A 97 -1.31 4.01 -11.13
N ASP A 98 -2.21 4.80 -11.70
CA ASP A 98 -3.07 5.69 -10.95
C ASP A 98 -4.08 4.94 -10.07
N ILE A 99 -4.68 5.64 -9.10
CA ILE A 99 -5.82 5.12 -8.33
C ILE A 99 -7.01 4.92 -9.27
N SER A 100 -7.50 3.69 -9.40
CA SER A 100 -8.56 3.35 -10.34
C SER A 100 -9.90 3.99 -9.98
N SER A 101 -10.80 4.13 -10.95
CA SER A 101 -12.17 4.59 -10.73
C SER A 101 -12.93 3.71 -9.76
N GLU A 102 -12.68 2.39 -9.81
CA GLU A 102 -13.30 1.40 -8.94
C GLU A 102 -12.83 1.57 -7.50
N GLU A 103 -11.52 1.77 -7.29
CA GLU A 103 -10.95 2.06 -5.97
C GLU A 103 -11.50 3.39 -5.42
N LEU A 104 -11.53 4.45 -6.20
CA LEU A 104 -12.10 5.74 -5.78
C LEU A 104 -13.58 5.61 -5.39
N ALA A 105 -14.37 4.86 -6.16
CA ALA A 105 -15.77 4.58 -5.83
C ALA A 105 -15.90 3.75 -4.55
N CYS A 106 -15.01 2.78 -4.33
CA CYS A 106 -14.96 2.00 -3.08
C CYS A 106 -14.66 2.90 -1.88
N LEU A 107 -13.65 3.75 -1.99
CA LEU A 107 -13.24 4.69 -0.96
C LEU A 107 -14.36 5.68 -0.64
N ARG A 108 -15.06 6.22 -1.64
CA ARG A 108 -16.21 7.10 -1.42
C ARG A 108 -17.33 6.42 -0.64
N ARG A 109 -17.65 5.16 -0.97
CA ARG A 109 -18.68 4.38 -0.24
C ARG A 109 -18.27 4.16 1.21
N GLU A 110 -17.01 3.81 1.45
CA GLU A 110 -16.51 3.56 2.80
C GLU A 110 -16.41 4.85 3.63
N ALA A 111 -15.94 5.95 3.03
CA ALA A 111 -15.91 7.26 3.66
C ALA A 111 -17.32 7.71 4.08
N HIS A 112 -18.30 7.61 3.18
CA HIS A 112 -19.70 7.91 3.47
C HIS A 112 -20.25 7.00 4.59
N ARG A 113 -19.97 5.68 4.54
CA ARG A 113 -20.41 4.75 5.59
C ARG A 113 -19.83 5.15 6.94
N LEU A 114 -18.53 5.44 7.02
CA LEU A 114 -17.89 5.88 8.26
C LEU A 114 -18.55 7.16 8.76
N HIS A 115 -18.72 8.17 7.89
CA HIS A 115 -19.31 9.46 8.24
C HIS A 115 -20.71 9.32 8.84
N GLU A 116 -21.56 8.44 8.28
CA GLU A 116 -22.93 8.22 8.75
C GLU A 116 -23.03 7.32 9.99
N THR A 117 -22.03 6.49 10.26
CA THR A 117 -22.12 5.42 11.28
C THR A 117 -21.21 5.61 12.48
N THR A 118 -20.36 6.65 12.49
CA THR A 118 -19.48 6.96 13.60
C THR A 118 -19.48 8.45 13.93
N ASP A 119 -19.15 8.76 15.18
CA ASP A 119 -18.87 10.09 15.70
C ASP A 119 -17.37 10.46 15.65
N LYS A 120 -16.53 9.57 15.11
CA LYS A 120 -15.07 9.72 15.06
C LYS A 120 -14.63 10.52 13.84
N THR A 121 -13.53 11.25 13.97
CA THR A 121 -12.86 11.91 12.83
C THR A 121 -12.33 10.84 11.87
N ILE A 122 -12.50 11.06 10.57
CA ILE A 122 -11.98 10.16 9.54
C ILE A 122 -10.65 10.72 9.05
N ILE A 123 -9.57 9.94 9.12
CA ILE A 123 -8.29 10.31 8.52
C ILE A 123 -8.11 9.59 7.20
N GLY A 124 -7.95 10.36 6.12
CA GLY A 124 -7.65 9.81 4.80
C GLY A 124 -6.24 9.23 4.76
N GLU A 125 -6.10 7.91 4.88
CA GLU A 125 -4.82 7.21 4.76
C GLU A 125 -4.50 6.98 3.28
N PHE A 126 -4.22 8.09 2.59
CA PHE A 126 -4.00 8.15 1.15
C PHE A 126 -2.67 7.50 0.70
N GLY A 127 -1.66 7.54 1.56
CA GLY A 127 -0.27 7.26 1.18
C GLY A 127 0.51 8.53 0.85
N GLY A 128 1.32 8.52 -0.21
CA GLY A 128 2.18 9.66 -0.58
C GLY A 128 3.61 9.57 -0.05
N ASN A 129 4.05 8.37 0.28
CA ASN A 129 5.36 8.06 0.86
C ASN A 129 6.48 8.13 -0.19
N ILE A 130 6.99 9.33 -0.49
CA ILE A 130 7.99 9.53 -1.56
C ILE A 130 9.27 8.71 -1.33
N SER A 131 9.87 8.76 -0.14
CA SER A 131 11.13 8.07 0.15
C SER A 131 10.96 6.55 0.23
N GLU A 132 9.89 6.08 0.88
CA GLU A 132 9.59 4.66 1.00
C GLU A 132 9.23 4.05 -0.35
N ALA A 133 8.39 4.72 -1.15
CA ALA A 133 8.07 4.28 -2.51
C ALA A 133 9.33 4.23 -3.38
N ALA A 134 10.26 5.20 -3.24
CA ALA A 134 11.53 5.15 -3.93
C ALA A 134 12.35 3.92 -3.52
N GLN A 135 12.43 3.60 -2.21
CA GLN A 135 13.09 2.40 -1.70
C GLN A 135 12.45 1.10 -2.21
N ILE A 136 11.12 1.05 -2.29
CA ILE A 136 10.39 -0.10 -2.82
C ILE A 136 10.68 -0.29 -4.31
N LEU A 137 10.70 0.78 -5.11
CA LEU A 137 10.91 0.66 -6.55
C LEU A 137 12.37 0.38 -6.92
N ARG A 138 13.30 1.04 -6.23
CA ARG A 138 14.74 1.03 -6.54
C ARG A 138 15.54 -0.01 -5.75
N GLY A 139 15.00 -0.47 -4.63
CA GLY A 139 15.69 -1.26 -3.62
C GLY A 139 16.30 -0.38 -2.54
N TRP A 140 16.17 -0.83 -1.28
CA TRP A 140 16.57 -0.08 -0.08
C TRP A 140 18.04 0.37 -0.11
N GLU A 141 18.96 -0.59 -0.29
CA GLU A 141 20.40 -0.31 -0.32
C GLU A 141 20.76 0.60 -1.50
N ARG A 142 20.24 0.28 -2.70
CA ARG A 142 20.59 1.01 -3.92
C ARG A 142 20.09 2.45 -3.88
N PHE A 143 18.86 2.69 -3.43
CA PHE A 143 18.35 4.06 -3.28
C PHE A 143 19.16 4.87 -2.27
N MET A 144 19.59 4.26 -1.16
CA MET A 144 20.46 4.93 -0.19
C MET A 144 21.83 5.27 -0.78
N MET A 145 22.40 4.39 -1.60
CA MET A 145 23.64 4.68 -2.34
C MET A 145 23.43 5.78 -3.38
N ASP A 146 22.32 5.78 -4.12
CA ASP A 146 22.02 6.79 -5.14
C ASP A 146 21.95 8.18 -4.52
N MET A 147 21.38 8.33 -3.32
CA MET A 147 21.35 9.63 -2.62
C MET A 147 22.74 10.20 -2.37
N ALA A 148 23.76 9.36 -2.19
CA ALA A 148 25.14 9.78 -1.95
C ALA A 148 25.97 9.90 -3.24
N LEU A 149 25.79 8.97 -4.19
CA LEU A 149 26.65 8.80 -5.35
C LEU A 149 26.03 9.35 -6.64
N GLU A 150 24.71 9.26 -6.77
CA GLU A 150 23.95 9.62 -7.97
C GLU A 150 22.73 10.53 -7.64
N PRO A 151 22.95 11.69 -6.99
CA PRO A 151 21.86 12.49 -6.41
C PRO A 151 20.85 12.98 -7.45
N LYS A 152 21.26 13.17 -8.71
CA LYS A 152 20.35 13.54 -9.81
C LYS A 152 19.37 12.42 -10.16
N LEU A 153 19.82 11.16 -10.09
CA LEU A 153 18.97 9.99 -10.36
C LEU A 153 17.98 9.77 -9.22
N ALA A 154 18.45 9.87 -7.97
CA ALA A 154 17.58 9.84 -6.79
C ALA A 154 16.54 10.99 -6.81
N GLN A 155 16.96 12.19 -7.22
CA GLN A 155 16.06 13.33 -7.40
C GLN A 155 15.02 13.08 -8.50
N ALA A 156 15.42 12.51 -9.64
CA ALA A 156 14.48 12.19 -10.72
C ALA A 156 13.38 11.22 -10.25
N LEU A 157 13.75 10.16 -9.52
CA LEU A 157 12.79 9.20 -8.98
C LEU A 157 11.85 9.84 -7.95
N THR A 158 12.39 10.59 -7.00
CA THR A 158 11.58 11.24 -5.96
C THR A 158 10.68 12.35 -6.54
N GLN A 159 11.14 13.08 -7.56
CA GLN A 159 10.32 14.07 -8.26
C GLN A 159 9.18 13.41 -9.05
N LYS A 160 9.46 12.31 -9.74
CA LYS A 160 8.42 11.54 -10.44
C LYS A 160 7.35 11.05 -9.47
N LEU A 161 7.75 10.50 -8.32
CA LEU A 161 6.84 10.07 -7.27
C LEU A 161 6.04 11.24 -6.68
N ALA A 162 6.68 12.38 -6.41
CA ALA A 162 5.99 13.57 -5.91
C ALA A 162 4.90 14.05 -6.89
N ASN A 163 5.22 14.12 -8.19
CA ASN A 163 4.25 14.51 -9.23
C ASN A 163 3.09 13.52 -9.31
N TYR A 164 3.39 12.22 -9.29
CA TYR A 164 2.40 11.15 -9.27
C TYR A 164 1.45 11.25 -8.06
N TRP A 165 2.00 11.50 -6.87
CA TRP A 165 1.20 11.63 -5.65
C TRP A 165 0.34 12.88 -5.64
N VAL A 166 0.84 14.03 -6.10
CA VAL A 166 0.04 15.26 -6.22
C VAL A 166 -1.15 15.06 -7.17
N ALA A 167 -0.93 14.41 -8.31
CA ALA A 167 -2.00 14.11 -9.26
C ALA A 167 -3.06 13.18 -8.67
N ASN A 168 -2.64 12.10 -7.99
CA ASN A 168 -3.55 11.16 -7.36
C ASN A 168 -4.24 11.71 -6.11
N LEU A 169 -3.60 12.63 -5.38
CA LEU A 169 -4.19 13.28 -4.21
C LEU A 169 -5.40 14.12 -4.62
N SER A 170 -5.33 14.83 -5.76
CA SER A 170 -6.48 15.56 -6.28
C SER A 170 -7.66 14.63 -6.54
N ARG A 171 -7.44 13.51 -7.25
CA ARG A 171 -8.49 12.52 -7.57
C ARG A 171 -9.08 11.88 -6.31
N TYR A 172 -8.23 11.61 -5.32
CA TYR A 172 -8.65 11.07 -4.03
C TYR A 172 -9.53 12.07 -3.28
N LEU A 173 -9.10 13.33 -3.15
CA LEU A 173 -9.87 14.38 -2.48
C LEU A 173 -11.18 14.69 -3.20
N ASP A 174 -11.22 14.63 -4.54
CA ASP A 174 -12.48 14.76 -5.29
C ASP A 174 -13.47 13.64 -4.92
N ALA A 175 -12.97 12.43 -4.63
CA ALA A 175 -13.79 11.29 -4.28
C ALA A 175 -14.27 11.31 -2.82
N VAL A 176 -13.39 11.66 -1.87
CA VAL A 176 -13.65 11.47 -0.42
C VAL A 176 -13.59 12.74 0.42
N GLY A 177 -13.13 13.87 -0.13
CA GLY A 177 -12.83 15.11 0.61
C GLY A 177 -14.02 15.76 1.31
N GLU A 178 -15.25 15.37 0.98
CA GLU A 178 -16.46 15.79 1.69
C GLU A 178 -16.60 15.12 3.07
N TYR A 179 -15.91 13.99 3.28
CA TYR A 179 -16.04 13.13 4.47
C TYR A 179 -14.80 13.11 5.36
N VAL A 180 -13.63 13.51 4.83
CA VAL A 180 -12.32 13.46 5.51
C VAL A 180 -11.75 14.82 5.83
#